data_AF-A0A949P891-F1
#
_entry.id   AF-A0A949P891-F1
#
_cell.length_a   1.000
_cell.length_b   1.000
_cell.length_c   1.000
_cell.angle_alpha   90.00
_cell.angle_beta   90.00
_cell.angle_gamma   90.00
#
_symmetry.space_group_name_H-M   'P 1'
#
loop_
_entity.id
_entity.type
_entity.pdbx_description
1 polymer ?
#
loop_
_entity_poly.entity_id
_entity_poly.type
_entity_poly.pdbx_seq_one_letter_code
_entity_poly.pdbx_strand_id
1 'polypeptide(L)'
;MTATAVCALNDLSDGTVRKFVVDDVALAVVRVGDSVYAIADVCSHANVSLSGGEVWCDELKLECPKHGSAFSLETGVPASLPATQPVDVYAVSVVDGQIIVNLSEAEESP
;
A
#
# COMPACT_ATOMS: atom_id res chain seq x y z
N MET A 1 -6.45 13.80 10.58
CA MET A 1 -5.77 14.00 9.28
C MET A 1 -4.34 14.45 9.54
N THR A 2 -3.45 13.49 9.76
CA THR A 2 -2.01 13.76 9.83
C THR A 2 -1.45 13.53 8.42
N ALA A 3 -0.92 14.59 7.80
CA ALA A 3 -0.20 14.49 6.55
C ALA A 3 1.30 14.35 6.86
N THR A 4 1.88 13.21 6.49
CA THR A 4 3.26 12.86 6.85
C THR A 4 4.06 12.59 5.58
N ALA A 5 5.17 13.31 5.42
CA ALA A 5 6.15 13.01 4.38
C ALA A 5 6.93 11.74 4.74
N VAL A 6 6.96 10.76 3.84
CA VAL A 6 7.58 9.45 4.11
C VAL A 6 8.93 9.25 3.41
N CYS A 7 9.08 9.71 2.16
CA CYS A 7 10.36 9.78 1.44
C CYS A 7 10.24 10.62 0.15
N ALA A 8 11.35 10.85 -0.55
CA ALA A 8 11.28 11.37 -1.91
C ALA A 8 10.72 10.31 -2.89
N LEU A 9 10.01 10.74 -3.93
CA LEU A 9 9.52 9.84 -4.97
C LEU A 9 10.66 9.02 -5.60
N ASN A 10 11.82 9.64 -5.79
CA ASN A 10 12.99 9.00 -6.40
C ASN A 10 13.73 8.04 -5.47
N ASP A 11 13.41 8.03 -4.17
CA ASP A 11 13.96 7.05 -3.23
C ASP A 11 13.19 5.72 -3.29
N LEU A 12 12.01 5.71 -3.90
CA LEU A 12 11.20 4.52 -4.19
C LEU A 12 11.28 4.21 -5.68
N SER A 13 11.84 3.05 -6.02
CA SER A 13 11.97 2.63 -7.41
C SER A 13 10.61 2.35 -8.03
N ASP A 14 10.48 2.61 -9.32
CA ASP A 14 9.27 2.25 -10.06
C ASP A 14 8.99 0.74 -9.98
N GLY A 15 7.73 0.37 -9.84
CA GLY A 15 7.27 -1.01 -9.69
C GLY A 15 7.72 -1.68 -8.40
N THR A 16 8.04 -0.90 -7.36
CA THR A 16 8.46 -1.44 -6.06
C THR A 16 7.57 -0.96 -4.92
N VAL A 17 7.62 -1.72 -3.83
CA VAL A 17 6.92 -1.44 -2.59
C VAL A 17 7.94 -1.18 -1.47
N ARG A 18 7.60 -0.27 -0.55
CA ARG A 18 8.34 -0.08 0.70
C ARG A 18 7.39 0.09 1.87
N LYS A 19 7.77 -0.51 3.01
CA LYS A 19 7.11 -0.30 4.28
C LYS A 19 7.43 1.07 4.86
N PHE A 20 6.40 1.76 5.33
CA PHE A 20 6.52 2.92 6.21
C PHE A 20 5.67 2.71 7.46
N VAL A 21 6.04 3.36 8.55
CA VAL A 21 5.23 3.41 9.77
C VAL A 21 4.93 4.86 10.07
N VAL A 22 3.65 5.21 10.10
CA VAL A 22 3.15 6.57 10.38
C VAL A 22 2.11 6.43 11.48
N ASP A 23 2.26 7.15 12.58
CA ASP A 23 1.36 7.09 13.76
C ASP A 23 1.02 5.63 14.18
N ASP A 24 2.05 4.78 14.29
CA ASP A 24 1.96 3.33 14.60
C ASP A 24 1.21 2.44 13.59
N VAL A 25 0.77 3.01 12.46
CA VAL A 25 0.16 2.28 11.34
C VAL A 25 1.24 1.86 10.33
N ALA A 26 1.34 0.56 10.06
CA ALA A 26 2.25 0.03 9.05
C ALA A 26 1.61 0.07 7.65
N LEU A 27 2.29 0.72 6.71
CA LEU A 27 1.81 1.01 5.37
C LEU A 27 2.74 0.39 4.33
N ALA A 28 2.18 -0.27 3.31
CA ALA A 28 2.88 -0.64 2.10
C ALA A 28 2.65 0.46 1.06
N VAL A 29 3.69 1.26 0.81
CA VAL A 29 3.65 2.32 -0.21
C VAL A 29 4.28 1.80 -1.49
N VAL A 30 3.52 1.87 -2.58
CA VAL A 30 3.87 1.33 -3.89
C VAL A 30 3.99 2.47 -4.89
N ARG A 31 5.03 2.42 -5.73
CA ARG A 31 5.17 3.31 -6.88
C ARG A 31 4.86 2.57 -8.17
N VAL A 32 4.04 3.18 -9.03
CA VAL A 32 3.78 2.73 -10.40
C VAL A 32 3.86 3.95 -11.33
N GLY A 33 4.94 4.04 -12.09
CA GLY A 33 5.30 5.23 -12.88
C GLY A 33 5.49 6.45 -11.99
N ASP A 34 4.69 7.48 -12.23
CA ASP A 34 4.66 8.71 -11.42
C ASP A 34 3.54 8.68 -10.35
N SER A 35 2.73 7.62 -10.32
CA SER A 35 1.68 7.41 -9.34
C SER A 35 2.22 6.67 -8.12
N VAL A 36 1.61 6.96 -6.96
CA VAL A 36 1.90 6.31 -5.68
C VAL A 36 0.59 5.83 -5.06
N TYR A 37 0.67 4.68 -4.40
CA TYR A 37 -0.45 4.03 -3.72
C TYR A 37 -0.01 3.63 -2.32
N ALA A 38 -0.92 3.64 -1.36
CA ALA A 38 -0.63 3.24 0.01
C ALA A 38 -1.77 2.35 0.52
N ILE A 39 -1.43 1.12 0.93
CA ILE A 39 -2.37 0.19 1.56
C ILE A 39 -1.81 -0.31 2.90
N ALA A 40 -2.62 -0.94 3.74
CA ALA A 40 -2.13 -1.52 4.98
C ALA A 40 -1.05 -2.56 4.68
N ASP A 41 0.06 -2.53 5.43
CA ASP A 41 1.18 -3.45 5.20
C ASP A 41 0.86 -4.87 5.68
N VAL A 42 -0.19 -5.10 6.46
CA VAL A 42 -0.50 -6.43 7.00
C VAL A 42 -1.55 -7.10 6.11
N CYS A 43 -1.20 -8.27 5.57
CA CYS A 43 -2.12 -9.09 4.80
C CYS A 43 -3.37 -9.47 5.63
N SER A 44 -4.57 -9.25 5.09
CA SER A 44 -5.83 -9.56 5.79
C SER A 44 -6.05 -11.07 6.05
N HIS A 45 -5.35 -11.95 5.33
CA HIS A 45 -5.40 -13.39 5.56
C HIS A 45 -4.58 -13.84 6.78
N ALA A 46 -3.40 -13.25 7.00
CA ALA A 46 -2.48 -13.65 8.06
C ALA A 46 -1.49 -12.52 8.35
N ASN A 47 -0.94 -12.47 9.56
CA ASN A 47 0.00 -11.42 10.00
C ASN A 47 1.36 -11.46 9.25
N VAL A 48 1.35 -11.04 7.98
CA VAL A 48 2.44 -11.07 7.01
C VAL A 48 2.53 -9.70 6.37
N SER A 49 3.76 -9.19 6.25
CA SER A 49 4.03 -7.91 5.61
C SER A 49 3.91 -8.02 4.08
N LEU A 50 3.01 -7.23 3.49
CA LEU A 50 2.79 -7.10 2.05
C LEU A 50 3.94 -6.37 1.37
N SER A 51 4.67 -5.50 2.07
CA SER A 51 5.87 -4.85 1.53
C SER A 51 7.03 -5.81 1.20
N GLY A 52 6.96 -7.07 1.63
CA GLY A 52 7.85 -8.13 1.17
C GLY A 52 7.40 -8.81 -0.12
N GLY A 53 6.29 -8.34 -0.70
CA GLY A 53 5.59 -8.91 -1.86
C GLY A 53 6.05 -8.40 -3.22
N GLU A 54 5.32 -8.80 -4.25
CA GLU A 54 5.56 -8.41 -5.64
C GLU A 54 4.49 -7.44 -6.14
N VAL A 55 4.90 -6.39 -6.86
CA VAL A 55 4.00 -5.39 -7.44
C VAL A 55 3.67 -5.79 -8.87
N TRP A 56 2.39 -5.96 -9.17
CA TRP A 56 1.89 -6.18 -10.52
C TRP A 56 1.41 -4.85 -11.10
N CYS A 57 2.32 -4.11 -11.73
CA CYS A 57 2.07 -2.74 -12.20
C CYS A 57 0.91 -2.64 -13.19
N ASP A 58 0.79 -3.59 -14.12
CA ASP A 58 -0.25 -3.58 -15.16
C ASP A 58 -1.66 -3.79 -14.59
N GLU A 59 -1.76 -4.44 -13.42
CA GLU A 59 -3.03 -4.74 -12.75
C GLU A 59 -3.29 -3.85 -11.54
N LEU A 60 -2.34 -2.99 -11.17
CA LEU A 60 -2.33 -2.21 -9.93
C LEU A 60 -2.59 -3.08 -8.70
N LYS A 61 -1.79 -4.14 -8.53
CA LYS A 61 -1.91 -5.07 -7.40
C LYS A 61 -0.60 -5.28 -6.65
N LEU A 62 -0.70 -5.61 -5.37
CA LEU A 62 0.40 -6.09 -4.53
C LEU A 62 0.12 -7.53 -4.08
N GLU A 63 0.99 -8.46 -4.47
CA GLU A 63 0.91 -9.87 -4.10
C GLU A 63 1.59 -10.14 -2.76
N CYS A 64 0.87 -10.81 -1.85
CA CYS A 64 1.42 -11.29 -0.59
C CYS A 64 2.48 -12.37 -0.83
N PRO A 65 3.71 -12.22 -0.31
CA PRO A 65 4.83 -13.12 -0.61
C PRO A 65 4.68 -14.52 -0.03
N LYS A 66 3.71 -14.74 0.87
CA LYS A 66 3.57 -16.03 1.57
C LYS A 66 2.66 -17.01 0.84
N HIS A 67 1.49 -16.57 0.41
CA HIS A 67 0.46 -17.46 -0.17
C HIS A 67 -0.16 -16.93 -1.47
N GLY A 68 0.35 -15.83 -2.04
CA GLY A 68 -0.05 -15.36 -3.38
C GLY A 68 -1.38 -14.61 -3.46
N SER A 69 -1.95 -14.18 -2.32
CA SER A 69 -3.11 -13.28 -2.36
C SER A 69 -2.67 -11.90 -2.87
N ALA A 70 -3.25 -11.46 -3.98
CA ALA A 70 -3.00 -10.15 -4.56
C ALA A 70 -4.11 -9.17 -4.15
N PHE A 71 -3.72 -7.95 -3.77
CA PHE A 71 -4.63 -6.90 -3.30
C PHE A 71 -4.60 -5.73 -4.28
N SER A 72 -5.77 -5.18 -4.63
CA SER A 72 -5.85 -3.94 -5.41
C SER A 72 -5.19 -2.79 -4.65
N LEU A 73 -4.31 -2.05 -5.30
CA LEU A 73 -3.67 -0.85 -4.75
C LEU A 73 -4.65 0.32 -4.60
N GLU A 74 -5.77 0.28 -5.32
CA GLU A 74 -6.77 1.35 -5.33
C GLU A 74 -7.90 1.11 -4.31
N THR A 75 -8.29 -0.16 -4.11
CA THR A 75 -9.46 -0.53 -3.30
C THR A 75 -9.14 -1.43 -2.13
N GLY A 76 -7.93 -2.00 -2.07
CA GLY A 76 -7.53 -2.97 -1.05
C GLY A 76 -8.20 -4.34 -1.18
N VAL A 77 -9.14 -4.51 -2.12
CA VAL A 77 -9.89 -5.76 -2.31
C VAL A 77 -8.96 -6.87 -2.82
N PRO A 78 -9.00 -8.08 -2.23
CA PRO A 78 -8.22 -9.21 -2.72
C PRO A 78 -8.78 -9.75 -4.03
N ALA A 79 -7.89 -10.03 -4.98
CA ALA A 79 -8.21 -10.63 -6.28
C ALA A 79 -8.04 -12.17 -6.29
N SER A 80 -7.39 -12.73 -5.27
CA SER A 80 -7.11 -14.16 -5.16
C SER A 80 -7.17 -14.65 -3.71
N LEU A 81 -7.65 -15.88 -3.55
CA LEU A 81 -7.58 -16.63 -2.29
C LEU A 81 -6.12 -16.83 -1.86
N PRO A 82 -5.82 -17.00 -0.56
CA PRO A 82 -6.75 -17.23 0.56
C PRO A 82 -7.35 -15.97 1.23
N ALA A 83 -6.91 -14.76 0.89
CA ALA A 83 -7.51 -13.54 1.42
C ALA A 83 -8.94 -13.35 0.93
N THR A 84 -9.83 -12.95 1.84
CA THR A 84 -11.26 -12.75 1.57
C THR A 84 -11.76 -11.38 2.03
N GLN A 85 -10.94 -10.63 2.76
CA GLN A 85 -11.24 -9.29 3.26
C GLN A 85 -10.30 -8.27 2.62
N PRO A 86 -10.78 -7.03 2.34
CA PRO A 86 -9.92 -5.97 1.89
C PRO A 86 -8.89 -5.59 2.97
N VAL A 87 -7.81 -4.94 2.53
CA VAL A 87 -6.92 -4.16 3.40
C VAL A 87 -7.25 -2.68 3.28
N ASP A 88 -6.93 -1.88 4.30
CA ASP A 88 -7.18 -0.45 4.24
C ASP A 88 -6.36 0.22 3.13
N VAL A 89 -6.94 1.25 2.51
CA VAL A 89 -6.28 2.11 1.53
C VAL A 89 -6.14 3.50 2.14
N TYR A 90 -4.99 4.11 1.94
CA TYR A 90 -4.64 5.41 2.52
C TYR A 90 -4.41 6.44 1.43
N ALA A 91 -4.88 7.66 1.66
CA ALA A 91 -4.70 8.74 0.72
C ALA A 91 -3.22 9.14 0.66
N VAL A 92 -2.63 9.09 -0.53
CA VAL A 92 -1.23 9.43 -0.77
C VAL A 92 -1.11 10.38 -1.95
N SER A 93 -0.17 11.31 -1.88
CA SER A 93 0.10 12.27 -2.94
C SER A 93 1.59 12.55 -3.06
N VAL A 94 2.02 13.07 -4.21
CA VAL A 94 3.38 13.58 -4.40
C VAL A 94 3.32 15.11 -4.41
N VAL A 95 4.02 15.75 -3.49
CA VAL A 95 4.10 17.21 -3.38
C VAL A 95 5.57 17.60 -3.37
N ASP A 96 5.99 18.43 -4.32
CA ASP A 96 7.39 18.87 -4.48
C ASP A 96 8.40 17.70 -4.49
N GLY A 97 8.01 16.58 -5.11
CA GLY A 97 8.81 15.36 -5.20
C GLY A 97 8.88 14.52 -3.91
N GLN A 98 8.11 14.87 -2.88
CA GLN A 98 7.95 14.10 -1.65
C GLN A 98 6.64 13.31 -1.67
N ILE A 99 6.70 12.04 -1.26
CA ILE A 99 5.52 11.23 -1.02
C ILE A 99 4.94 11.63 0.33
N ILE A 100 3.69 12.08 0.33
CA ILE A 100 2.91 12.48 1.51
C ILE A 100 1.79 11.48 1.70
N VAL A 101 1.76 10.80 2.85
CA VAL A 101 0.64 9.94 3.24
C VAL A 101 -0.27 10.68 4.21
N ASN A 102 -1.57 10.55 4.02
CA ASN A 102 -2.60 11.11 4.88
C ASN A 102 -3.30 9.97 5.61
N LEU A 103 -3.11 9.93 6.92
CA LEU A 103 -3.96 9.14 7.80
C LEU A 103 -5.17 9.99 8.17
N SER A 104 -6.24 9.89 7.37
CA SER A 104 -7.59 9.97 7.93
C SER A 104 -7.84 8.63 8.61
N GLU A 105 -8.65 8.59 9.68
CA GLU A 105 -9.23 7.31 10.12
C GLU A 105 -9.71 6.60 8.85
N ALA A 106 -9.21 5.38 8.61
CA ALA A 106 -9.64 4.58 7.49
C ALA A 106 -11.17 4.58 7.58
N GLU A 107 -11.83 5.20 6.61
CA GLU A 107 -13.28 5.20 6.56
C GLU A 107 -13.64 3.73 6.51
N GLU A 108 -14.15 3.19 7.63
CA GLU A 108 -14.61 1.82 7.72
C GLU A 108 -15.57 1.64 6.56
N SER A 109 -15.15 0.91 5.53
CA SER A 109 -15.98 0.68 4.35
C SER A 109 -17.24 -0.04 4.86
N PRO A 110 -18.46 0.52 4.66
CA PRO A 110 -19.69 0.00 5.26
C PRO A 110 -20.05 -1.41 4.81
#